data_AF-A0AB37WTH9-F1
#
_entry.id   AF-A0AB37WTH9-F1
#
_cell.length_a   1.000
_cell.length_b   1.000
_cell.length_c   1.000
_cell.angle_alpha   90.00
_cell.angle_beta   90.00
_cell.angle_gamma   90.00
#
_symmetry.space_group_name_H-M   'P 1'
#
loop_
_entity.id
_entity.type
_entity.pdbx_description
1 polymer ?
#
loop_
_entity_poly.entity_id
_entity_poly.type
_entity_poly.pdbx_seq_one_letter_code
_entity_poly.pdbx_strand_id
1 'polypeptide(L)'
;MLHKVQLAASVLMGCFATALPSSNSSNGALEIFESSLSDLAEVYYPGSEEFANATIRWGAGQTPHYDMIVKVATEEDVQAAILYANANDKPFHAISGAHATTTYLNNITNAVGIYLRGMNDIVIADDGDTARIQGGILNGDVTDFLWAHDKQTMTTACACVGYISPILGGGHGWNQGRYGLASDQLVSARMVLANGTVITVDESNSDLFWAIRGAGHNFGIVTEAEIKIYDKKPDVDQWAVSGYFYTHDKMEDVVSVANSWMVMANRSVSLEHYVVFSFDPEVDPVNPIVIIWVIYQGASTVPTQYTDPLVALSPISTDSGVTDLAGVSKYTGADRNGPSCTKGYTRSLVPVSADTYDNPSLRKVLDIMATFPPEFRSSAVLLESYSTNRVGEIPSDSTAYPDRDGQLLFSPFMTYEKDASLDAAAWGFAGEIRDTLTEGTNKTYEAYINYARGDETTEELYGYEAWRLEKLRRLKKEYDPFGKLNFFAPIL
;
A
#
# COMPACT_ATOMS: atom_id res chain seq x y z
N MET A 1 61.36 30.81 -51.53
CA MET A 1 61.11 29.49 -52.16
C MET A 1 59.64 29.14 -51.93
N LEU A 2 59.01 28.65 -52.98
CA LEU A 2 57.62 28.24 -53.23
C LEU A 2 56.76 27.78 -52.01
N HIS A 3 55.55 28.33 -51.82
CA HIS A 3 54.19 27.78 -52.16
C HIS A 3 53.46 27.27 -50.89
N LYS A 4 52.14 27.35 -50.63
CA LYS A 4 50.87 27.64 -51.35
C LYS A 4 49.77 27.83 -50.23
N VAL A 5 48.85 28.82 -50.26
CA VAL A 5 47.45 28.79 -50.82
C VAL A 5 46.47 27.91 -49.97
N GLN A 6 45.23 28.25 -49.53
CA GLN A 6 44.14 29.13 -49.99
C GLN A 6 43.05 29.37 -48.91
N LEU A 7 42.24 30.42 -49.11
CA LEU A 7 40.99 30.86 -48.45
C LEU A 7 39.78 29.90 -48.61
N ALA A 8 38.81 30.00 -47.69
CA ALA A 8 37.39 30.09 -48.04
C ALA A 8 36.61 30.90 -46.98
N ALA A 9 35.84 31.89 -47.45
CA ALA A 9 35.10 32.88 -46.65
C ALA A 9 33.60 32.54 -46.64
N SER A 10 32.96 32.80 -45.49
CA SER A 10 31.56 32.50 -45.17
C SER A 10 30.58 33.44 -45.86
N VAL A 11 29.51 32.87 -46.42
CA VAL A 11 28.36 33.58 -46.98
C VAL A 11 27.25 33.65 -45.93
N LEU A 12 26.83 34.87 -45.55
CA LEU A 12 25.56 35.13 -44.87
C LEU A 12 24.44 35.16 -45.91
N MET A 13 23.40 34.36 -45.71
CA MET A 13 22.12 34.54 -46.40
C MET A 13 20.99 34.35 -45.39
N GLY A 14 20.24 35.41 -45.14
CA GLY A 14 19.11 35.43 -44.21
C GLY A 14 17.88 34.77 -44.81
N CYS A 15 17.23 33.94 -44.01
CA CYS A 15 15.85 33.50 -44.23
C CYS A 15 14.96 34.15 -43.16
N PHE A 16 13.96 34.91 -43.61
CA PHE A 16 12.84 35.35 -42.79
C PHE A 16 12.01 34.13 -42.39
N ALA A 17 12.01 33.80 -41.10
CA ALA A 17 10.97 32.96 -40.50
C ALA A 17 9.91 33.90 -39.90
N THR A 18 8.71 33.86 -40.45
CA THR A 18 7.53 34.46 -39.82
C THR A 18 7.26 33.72 -38.51
N ALA A 19 7.52 34.39 -37.38
CA ALA A 19 7.09 33.91 -36.08
C ALA A 19 5.56 33.85 -36.04
N LEU A 20 5.01 32.65 -35.92
CA LEU A 20 3.66 32.47 -35.39
C LEU A 20 3.70 32.90 -33.91
N PRO A 21 2.71 33.67 -33.42
CA PRO A 21 2.64 33.98 -32.01
C PRO A 21 2.29 32.70 -31.24
N SER A 22 3.27 32.11 -30.58
CA SER A 22 3.03 31.19 -29.46
C SER A 22 2.91 32.00 -28.16
N SER A 23 2.13 31.45 -27.23
CA SER A 23 1.95 31.90 -25.83
C SER A 23 1.07 33.14 -25.58
N ASN A 24 -0.24 32.92 -25.58
CA ASN A 24 -1.16 33.66 -24.70
C ASN A 24 -2.35 32.81 -24.22
N SER A 25 -2.49 31.55 -24.66
CA SER A 25 -3.59 30.66 -24.28
C SER A 25 -3.30 29.79 -23.04
N SER A 26 -2.03 29.52 -22.71
CA SER A 26 -1.67 28.62 -21.60
C SER A 26 -1.90 29.25 -20.22
N ASN A 27 -1.59 30.54 -20.06
CA ASN A 27 -1.79 31.23 -18.78
C ASN A 27 -3.27 31.43 -18.47
N GLY A 28 -4.09 31.79 -19.47
CA GLY A 28 -5.52 31.97 -19.27
C GLY A 28 -6.25 30.67 -18.89
N ALA A 29 -5.84 29.53 -19.47
CA ALA A 29 -6.42 28.24 -19.10
C ALA A 29 -6.09 27.81 -17.67
N LEU A 30 -4.88 28.13 -17.19
CA LEU A 30 -4.46 27.86 -15.82
C LEU A 30 -5.22 28.74 -14.82
N GLU A 31 -5.33 30.05 -15.08
CA GLU A 31 -6.09 30.98 -14.22
C GLU A 31 -7.58 30.61 -14.13
N ILE A 32 -8.18 30.18 -15.24
CA ILE A 32 -9.57 29.68 -15.26
C ILE A 32 -9.70 28.40 -14.42
N PHE A 33 -8.74 27.48 -14.53
CA PHE A 33 -8.74 26.27 -13.73
C PHE A 33 -8.61 26.58 -12.24
N GLU A 34 -7.62 27.38 -11.83
CA GLU A 34 -7.41 27.73 -10.43
C GLU A 34 -8.62 28.44 -9.83
N SER A 35 -9.27 29.33 -10.59
CA SER A 35 -10.50 30.01 -10.15
C SER A 35 -11.75 29.12 -10.15
N SER A 36 -11.69 27.92 -10.74
CA SER A 36 -12.78 26.95 -10.70
C SER A 36 -12.74 26.03 -9.48
N LEU A 37 -11.62 26.00 -8.75
CA LEU A 37 -11.47 25.21 -7.53
C LEU A 37 -12.24 25.83 -6.37
N SER A 38 -12.59 25.00 -5.39
CA SER A 38 -13.25 25.40 -4.16
C SER A 38 -12.36 26.30 -3.30
N ASP A 39 -12.96 27.08 -2.40
CA ASP A 39 -12.24 28.00 -1.51
C ASP A 39 -11.22 27.32 -0.58
N LEU A 40 -11.34 26.01 -0.36
CA LEU A 40 -10.45 25.22 0.50
C LEU A 40 -9.40 24.43 -0.28
N ALA A 41 -9.45 24.45 -1.61
CA ALA A 41 -8.44 23.84 -2.45
C ALA A 41 -7.18 24.72 -2.50
N GLU A 42 -6.02 24.08 -2.65
CA GLU A 42 -4.75 24.78 -2.78
C GLU A 42 -3.96 24.19 -3.95
N VAL A 43 -3.29 25.05 -4.73
CA VAL A 43 -2.40 24.63 -5.82
C VAL A 43 -0.95 24.89 -5.43
N TYR A 44 -0.16 23.83 -5.42
CA TYR A 44 1.24 23.85 -5.07
C TYR A 44 2.10 23.74 -6.33
N TYR A 45 3.14 24.57 -6.39
CA TYR A 45 4.04 24.65 -7.53
C TYR A 45 5.48 24.28 -7.16
N PRO A 46 6.25 23.71 -8.10
CA PRO A 46 7.67 23.44 -7.88
C PRO A 46 8.41 24.66 -7.32
N GLY A 47 9.16 24.44 -6.24
CA GLY A 47 9.90 25.49 -5.53
C GLY A 47 9.21 26.01 -4.26
N SER A 48 7.93 25.69 -4.02
CA SER A 48 7.26 25.98 -2.75
C SER A 48 7.51 24.89 -1.69
N GLU A 49 7.38 25.25 -0.42
CA GLU A 49 7.51 24.30 0.69
C GLU A 49 6.35 23.29 0.70
N GLU A 50 5.14 23.75 0.39
CA GLU A 50 3.94 22.94 0.30
C GLU A 50 4.07 21.87 -0.80
N PHE A 51 4.63 22.24 -1.96
CA PHE A 51 4.94 21.29 -3.02
C PHE A 51 5.97 20.26 -2.57
N ALA A 52 7.08 20.71 -1.96
CA ALA A 52 8.11 19.80 -1.44
C ALA A 52 7.51 18.81 -0.43
N ASN A 53 6.71 19.29 0.52
CA ASN A 53 6.04 18.47 1.53
C ASN A 53 5.02 17.49 0.93
N ALA A 54 4.22 17.93 -0.04
CA ALA A 54 3.25 17.07 -0.74
C ALA A 54 3.92 15.99 -1.61
N THR A 55 5.18 16.19 -2.02
CA THR A 55 5.98 15.16 -2.72
C THR A 55 6.68 14.17 -1.79
N ILE A 56 6.65 14.35 -0.46
CA ILE A 56 7.28 13.40 0.48
C ILE A 56 6.49 12.09 0.53
N ARG A 57 7.18 10.99 0.24
CA ARG A 57 6.59 9.64 0.17
C ARG A 57 7.16 8.69 1.20
N TRP A 58 6.41 7.64 1.50
CA TRP A 58 6.89 6.52 2.31
C TRP A 58 7.92 5.67 1.55
N GLY A 59 7.68 5.36 0.28
CA GLY A 59 8.66 4.77 -0.65
C GLY A 59 9.29 5.84 -1.53
N ALA A 60 10.33 6.52 -1.03
CA ALA A 60 10.92 7.70 -1.66
C ALA A 60 11.85 7.42 -2.85
N GLY A 61 12.16 6.13 -3.12
CA GLY A 61 12.93 5.71 -4.28
C GLY A 61 12.16 5.81 -5.60
N GLN A 62 10.82 5.81 -5.55
CA GLN A 62 9.99 6.04 -6.74
C GLN A 62 9.57 7.52 -6.80
N THR A 63 10.02 8.24 -7.82
CA THR A 63 9.94 9.71 -7.91
C THR A 63 9.03 10.17 -9.04
N PRO A 64 7.70 10.21 -8.83
CA PRO A 64 6.80 10.81 -9.81
C PRO A 64 7.08 12.32 -9.94
N HIS A 65 7.02 12.82 -11.17
CA HIS A 65 7.28 14.23 -11.48
C HIS A 65 5.97 14.97 -11.79
N TYR A 66 5.69 16.01 -11.00
CA TYR A 66 4.50 16.84 -11.13
C TYR A 66 4.85 18.27 -11.56
N ASP A 67 4.04 18.83 -12.45
CA ASP A 67 4.11 20.26 -12.80
C ASP A 67 3.38 21.13 -11.78
N MET A 68 2.39 20.55 -11.10
CA MET A 68 1.65 21.12 -9.99
C MET A 68 1.05 19.99 -9.14
N ILE A 69 0.77 20.28 -7.87
CA ILE A 69 -0.04 19.41 -7.01
C ILE A 69 -1.24 20.22 -6.54
N VAL A 70 -2.44 19.69 -6.78
CA VAL A 70 -3.70 20.27 -6.33
C VAL A 70 -4.12 19.53 -5.06
N LYS A 71 -4.03 20.19 -3.91
CA LYS A 71 -4.65 19.70 -2.68
C LYS A 71 -6.14 19.99 -2.78
N VAL A 72 -6.91 18.93 -3.02
CA VAL A 72 -8.36 19.01 -3.21
C VAL A 72 -9.10 18.99 -1.87
N ALA A 73 -10.26 19.64 -1.81
CA ALA A 73 -11.14 19.63 -0.64
C ALA A 73 -12.55 19.10 -0.95
N THR A 74 -12.91 19.01 -2.23
CA THR A 74 -14.21 18.55 -2.71
C THR A 74 -14.09 17.59 -3.90
N GLU A 75 -15.17 16.87 -4.22
CA GLU A 75 -15.25 16.02 -5.41
C GLU A 75 -15.14 16.83 -6.70
N GLU A 76 -15.68 18.05 -6.69
CA GLU A 76 -15.60 19.01 -7.79
C GLU A 76 -14.15 19.44 -8.06
N ASP A 77 -13.31 19.60 -7.04
CA ASP A 77 -11.88 19.89 -7.22
C ASP A 77 -11.16 18.73 -7.93
N VAL A 78 -11.49 17.49 -7.57
CA VAL A 78 -10.95 16.29 -8.22
C VAL A 78 -11.38 16.25 -9.69
N GLN A 79 -12.65 16.50 -9.96
CA GLN A 79 -13.18 16.59 -11.32
C GLN A 79 -12.48 17.70 -12.11
N ALA A 80 -12.36 18.90 -11.56
CA ALA A 80 -11.70 20.03 -12.20
C ALA A 80 -10.25 19.71 -12.55
N ALA A 81 -9.51 19.09 -11.62
CA ALA A 81 -8.11 18.71 -11.84
C ALA A 81 -7.96 17.65 -12.96
N ILE A 82 -8.84 16.65 -13.01
CA ILE A 82 -8.86 15.64 -14.10
C ILE A 82 -9.18 16.31 -15.44
N LEU A 83 -10.21 17.16 -15.48
CA LEU A 83 -10.61 17.84 -16.71
C LEU A 83 -9.52 18.79 -17.23
N TYR A 84 -8.87 19.53 -16.33
CA TYR A 84 -7.72 20.35 -16.67
C TYR A 84 -6.56 19.52 -17.21
N ALA A 85 -6.20 18.42 -16.55
CA ALA A 85 -5.14 17.53 -17.01
C ALA A 85 -5.43 16.97 -18.41
N ASN A 86 -6.65 16.48 -18.63
CA ASN A 86 -7.09 15.97 -19.93
C ASN A 86 -7.08 17.03 -21.03
N ALA A 87 -7.57 18.25 -20.74
CA ALA A 87 -7.60 19.35 -21.70
C ALA A 87 -6.21 19.82 -22.12
N ASN A 88 -5.19 19.58 -21.28
CA ASN A 88 -3.80 19.97 -21.52
C ASN A 88 -2.89 18.77 -21.85
N ASP A 89 -3.47 17.60 -22.14
CA ASP A 89 -2.75 16.36 -22.43
C ASP A 89 -1.69 15.98 -21.38
N LYS A 90 -2.00 16.24 -20.11
CA LYS A 90 -1.18 15.87 -18.96
C LYS A 90 -1.68 14.58 -18.32
N PRO A 91 -0.78 13.69 -17.86
CA PRO A 91 -1.17 12.66 -16.91
C PRO A 91 -1.67 13.29 -15.60
N PHE A 92 -2.51 12.58 -14.87
CA PHE A 92 -2.86 12.92 -13.51
C PHE A 92 -2.63 11.71 -12.60
N HIS A 93 -2.41 11.96 -11.31
CA HIS A 93 -2.14 10.90 -10.34
C HIS A 93 -2.73 11.26 -8.98
N ALA A 94 -3.54 10.36 -8.44
CA ALA A 94 -4.15 10.52 -7.11
C ALA A 94 -3.15 10.20 -6.00
N ILE A 95 -3.10 11.04 -4.98
CA ILE A 95 -2.19 10.91 -3.84
C ILE A 95 -3.04 10.97 -2.57
N SER A 96 -3.13 9.86 -1.83
CA SER A 96 -3.72 9.81 -0.49
C SER A 96 -2.60 9.74 0.57
N GLY A 97 -2.40 8.59 1.21
CA GLY A 97 -1.32 8.40 2.20
C GLY A 97 0.10 8.34 1.63
N ALA A 98 0.29 8.30 0.30
CA ALA A 98 1.60 8.24 -0.38
C ALA A 98 2.49 7.02 0.00
N HIS A 99 1.86 5.85 0.21
CA HIS A 99 2.52 4.61 0.65
C HIS A 99 2.95 3.64 -0.46
N ALA A 100 2.51 3.84 -1.69
CA ALA A 100 2.88 2.96 -2.79
C ALA A 100 4.41 2.86 -2.96
N THR A 101 4.92 1.68 -3.32
CA THR A 101 6.35 1.41 -3.60
C THR A 101 6.59 0.92 -5.02
N THR A 102 5.51 0.78 -5.80
CA THR A 102 5.58 0.24 -7.15
C THR A 102 6.36 1.14 -8.11
N THR A 103 7.12 0.49 -8.99
CA THR A 103 7.96 1.10 -10.02
C THR A 103 7.18 1.84 -11.11
N TYR A 104 5.88 1.54 -11.29
CA TYR A 104 5.02 2.24 -12.26
C TYR A 104 4.96 3.76 -12.02
N LEU A 105 5.24 4.20 -10.79
CA LEU A 105 5.19 5.61 -10.41
C LEU A 105 6.33 6.44 -11.03
N ASN A 106 7.41 5.80 -11.47
CA ASN A 106 8.46 6.47 -12.24
C ASN A 106 8.02 6.86 -13.66
N ASN A 107 6.91 6.28 -14.15
CA ASN A 107 6.33 6.65 -15.44
C ASN A 107 5.51 7.94 -15.38
N ILE A 108 5.27 8.48 -14.18
CA ILE A 108 4.57 9.75 -14.00
C ILE A 108 5.55 10.90 -14.30
N THR A 109 5.33 11.58 -15.42
CA THR A 109 6.10 12.76 -15.83
C THR A 109 5.17 13.90 -16.23
N ASN A 110 5.55 15.13 -15.91
CA ASN A 110 4.81 16.36 -16.24
C ASN A 110 3.32 16.29 -15.86
N ALA A 111 3.02 15.67 -14.71
CA ALA A 111 1.67 15.32 -14.30
C ALA A 111 1.03 16.37 -13.39
N VAL A 112 -0.31 16.33 -13.31
CA VAL A 112 -1.07 16.98 -12.25
C VAL A 112 -1.22 16.01 -11.08
N GLY A 113 -0.59 16.32 -9.94
CA GLY A 113 -0.82 15.56 -8.70
C GLY A 113 -2.15 15.95 -8.08
N ILE A 114 -3.01 15.00 -7.79
CA ILE A 114 -4.32 15.21 -7.12
C ILE A 114 -4.17 14.73 -5.69
N TYR A 115 -3.92 15.65 -4.77
CA TYR A 115 -3.61 15.34 -3.37
C TYR A 115 -4.88 15.38 -2.51
N LEU A 116 -5.38 14.19 -2.19
CA LEU A 116 -6.67 13.97 -1.52
C LEU A 116 -6.69 14.34 -0.04
N ARG A 117 -5.55 14.73 0.57
CA ARG A 117 -5.46 14.93 2.03
C ARG A 117 -6.32 16.07 2.58
N GLY A 118 -6.88 16.95 1.74
CA GLY A 118 -7.91 17.90 2.15
C GLY A 118 -9.33 17.30 2.22
N MET A 119 -9.52 16.07 1.75
CA MET A 119 -10.77 15.29 1.84
C MET A 119 -10.58 14.15 2.84
N ASN A 120 -10.61 14.44 4.14
CA ASN A 120 -10.34 13.49 5.22
C ASN A 120 -11.46 13.38 6.26
N ASP A 121 -12.69 13.74 5.92
CA ASP A 121 -13.84 13.63 6.81
C ASP A 121 -14.37 12.19 6.92
N ILE A 122 -15.02 11.93 8.05
CA ILE A 122 -15.74 10.69 8.35
C ILE A 122 -17.07 11.02 9.05
N VAL A 123 -18.15 10.39 8.60
CA VAL A 123 -19.50 10.57 9.16
C VAL A 123 -20.18 9.21 9.31
N ILE A 124 -20.59 8.86 10.53
CA ILE A 124 -21.42 7.67 10.79
C ILE A 124 -22.83 7.94 10.26
N ALA A 125 -23.39 6.98 9.52
CA ALA A 125 -24.76 7.05 9.02
C ALA A 125 -25.78 6.98 10.17
N ASP A 126 -27.01 7.47 9.93
CA ASP A 126 -28.05 7.56 10.96
C ASP A 126 -28.44 6.19 11.54
N ASP A 127 -28.28 5.10 10.79
CA ASP A 127 -28.51 3.73 11.25
C ASP A 127 -27.40 3.22 12.20
N GLY A 128 -26.22 3.84 12.17
CA GLY A 128 -25.05 3.42 12.91
C GLY A 128 -24.34 2.19 12.37
N ASP A 129 -24.73 1.67 11.20
CA ASP A 129 -24.21 0.44 10.60
C ASP A 129 -23.18 0.71 9.50
N THR A 130 -23.16 1.92 8.94
CA THR A 130 -22.14 2.37 7.99
C THR A 130 -21.50 3.70 8.39
N ALA A 131 -20.33 3.98 7.82
CA ALA A 131 -19.73 5.30 7.83
C ALA A 131 -19.33 5.72 6.41
N ARG A 132 -19.59 6.98 6.08
CA ARG A 132 -19.06 7.63 4.87
C ARG A 132 -17.70 8.23 5.19
N ILE A 133 -16.71 7.87 4.38
CA ILE A 133 -15.29 8.14 4.62
C ILE A 133 -14.66 8.73 3.36
N GLN A 134 -14.05 9.90 3.46
CA GLN A 134 -13.42 10.55 2.32
C GLN A 134 -12.07 9.91 1.91
N GLY A 135 -11.75 9.98 0.62
CA GLY A 135 -10.61 9.30 -0.01
C GLY A 135 -9.22 9.66 0.51
N GLY A 136 -9.11 10.81 1.17
CA GLY A 136 -7.87 11.30 1.75
C GLY A 136 -7.55 10.75 3.13
N ILE A 137 -8.52 10.26 3.91
CA ILE A 137 -8.34 9.96 5.34
C ILE A 137 -7.23 8.92 5.62
N LEU A 138 -6.56 8.99 6.77
CA LEU A 138 -5.62 7.93 7.20
C LEU A 138 -6.32 6.87 8.05
N ASN A 139 -5.77 5.66 8.03
CA ASN A 139 -6.25 4.52 8.80
C ASN A 139 -6.33 4.82 10.30
N GLY A 140 -5.32 5.49 10.87
CA GLY A 140 -5.35 5.89 12.28
C GLY A 140 -6.47 6.89 12.61
N ASP A 141 -6.79 7.80 11.67
CA ASP A 141 -7.86 8.80 11.87
C ASP A 141 -9.23 8.10 11.92
N VAL A 142 -9.43 7.09 11.06
CA VAL A 142 -10.64 6.24 11.05
C VAL A 142 -10.75 5.45 12.35
N THR A 143 -9.66 4.79 12.78
CA THR A 143 -9.66 4.00 14.02
C THR A 143 -9.99 4.87 15.23
N ASP A 144 -9.32 6.01 15.39
CA ASP A 144 -9.54 6.92 16.52
C ASP A 144 -10.99 7.45 16.54
N PHE A 145 -11.49 7.87 15.38
CA PHE A 145 -12.85 8.41 15.26
C PHE A 145 -13.91 7.37 15.60
N LEU A 146 -13.86 6.18 14.99
CA LEU A 146 -14.86 5.15 15.24
C LEU A 146 -14.79 4.67 16.69
N TRP A 147 -13.58 4.49 17.24
CA TRP A 147 -13.40 4.06 18.62
C TRP A 147 -14.03 5.03 19.61
N ALA A 148 -13.89 6.35 19.37
CA ALA A 148 -14.51 7.39 20.18
C ALA A 148 -16.05 7.40 20.12
N HIS A 149 -16.65 6.74 19.13
CA HIS A 149 -18.09 6.59 18.94
C HIS A 149 -18.59 5.18 19.27
N ASP A 150 -17.82 4.38 20.02
CA ASP A 150 -18.11 2.98 20.36
C ASP A 150 -18.32 2.08 19.12
N LYS A 151 -17.68 2.44 18.01
CA LYS A 151 -17.67 1.70 16.75
C LYS A 151 -16.26 1.19 16.41
N GLN A 152 -16.21 0.25 15.48
CA GLN A 152 -14.98 -0.23 14.86
C GLN A 152 -15.28 -0.74 13.45
N THR A 153 -14.23 -1.01 12.67
CA THR A 153 -14.34 -1.69 11.39
C THR A 153 -13.09 -2.52 11.12
N MET A 154 -12.99 -3.12 9.94
CA MET A 154 -11.75 -3.68 9.44
C MET A 154 -10.79 -2.53 9.11
N THR A 155 -9.57 -2.59 9.65
CA THR A 155 -8.52 -1.58 9.45
C THR A 155 -7.24 -2.24 8.99
N THR A 156 -6.42 -1.52 8.21
CA THR A 156 -5.07 -1.99 7.88
C THR A 156 -4.12 -1.86 9.08
N ALA A 157 -2.91 -2.42 8.98
CA ALA A 157 -1.99 -2.47 10.13
C ALA A 157 -1.40 -1.11 10.53
N CYS A 158 -1.01 -0.28 9.57
CA CYS A 158 -0.28 0.97 9.81
C CYS A 158 -1.21 2.19 9.93
N ALA A 159 -1.02 3.00 10.96
CA ALA A 159 -1.88 4.17 11.21
C ALA A 159 -1.71 5.29 10.18
N CYS A 160 -0.53 5.41 9.55
CA CYS A 160 -0.21 6.46 8.57
C CYS A 160 -0.63 6.15 7.12
N VAL A 161 -1.08 4.92 6.84
CA VAL A 161 -1.55 4.52 5.51
C VAL A 161 -2.90 5.19 5.22
N GLY A 162 -3.16 5.58 3.97
CA GLY A 162 -4.48 6.08 3.57
C GLY A 162 -5.51 4.96 3.72
N TYR A 163 -6.68 5.21 4.28
CA TYR A 163 -7.64 4.14 4.58
C TYR A 163 -8.25 3.52 3.31
N ILE A 164 -8.60 4.35 2.31
CA ILE A 164 -9.29 3.90 1.11
C ILE A 164 -8.38 3.16 0.12
N SER A 165 -7.12 3.58 -0.04
CA SER A 165 -6.26 3.01 -1.09
C SER A 165 -6.06 1.49 -0.94
N PRO A 166 -5.75 0.93 0.24
CA PRO A 166 -5.62 -0.50 0.41
C PRO A 166 -6.91 -1.29 0.15
N ILE A 167 -8.09 -0.71 0.47
CA ILE A 167 -9.40 -1.32 0.20
C ILE A 167 -9.53 -1.67 -1.29
N LEU A 168 -9.01 -0.81 -2.17
CA LEU A 168 -9.08 -1.01 -3.61
C LEU A 168 -8.26 -2.20 -4.12
N GLY A 169 -7.28 -2.65 -3.33
CA GLY A 169 -6.49 -3.85 -3.62
C GLY A 169 -6.87 -5.08 -2.78
N GLY A 170 -7.91 -4.98 -1.93
CA GLY A 170 -8.27 -6.02 -0.94
C GLY A 170 -8.22 -5.45 0.47
N GLY A 171 -7.01 -5.16 0.97
CA GLY A 171 -6.81 -4.57 2.29
C GLY A 171 -6.74 -5.64 3.39
N HIS A 172 -5.54 -6.12 3.69
CA HIS A 172 -5.25 -6.96 4.86
C HIS A 172 -5.01 -6.13 6.12
N GLY A 173 -5.34 -6.71 7.27
CA GLY A 173 -5.23 -6.00 8.54
C GLY A 173 -6.03 -6.58 9.70
N TRP A 174 -6.12 -5.78 10.76
CA TRP A 174 -6.83 -6.10 11.99
C TRP A 174 -8.31 -6.37 11.75
N ASN A 175 -8.88 -7.30 12.52
CA ASN A 175 -10.28 -7.74 12.45
C ASN A 175 -10.69 -8.46 11.16
N GLN A 176 -9.79 -8.68 10.18
CA GLN A 176 -10.19 -9.30 8.92
C GLN A 176 -10.74 -10.73 9.13
N GLY A 177 -10.27 -11.43 10.17
CA GLY A 177 -10.78 -12.75 10.54
C GLY A 177 -12.26 -12.75 10.90
N ARG A 178 -12.79 -11.65 11.42
CA ARG A 178 -14.20 -11.52 11.80
C ARG A 178 -15.07 -11.02 10.67
N TYR A 179 -14.55 -10.06 9.89
CA TYR A 179 -15.38 -9.29 8.97
C TYR A 179 -15.05 -9.52 7.48
N GLY A 180 -13.95 -10.20 7.16
CA GLY A 180 -13.39 -10.28 5.81
C GLY A 180 -12.36 -9.17 5.56
N LEU A 181 -11.87 -9.05 4.33
CA LEU A 181 -10.93 -8.00 3.96
C LEU A 181 -11.55 -6.60 4.08
N ALA A 182 -10.73 -5.56 4.01
CA ALA A 182 -11.21 -4.19 3.99
C ALA A 182 -12.19 -3.94 2.83
N SER A 183 -11.92 -4.55 1.67
CA SER A 183 -12.77 -4.54 0.47
C SER A 183 -14.14 -5.20 0.69
N ASP A 184 -14.26 -6.15 1.61
CA ASP A 184 -15.52 -6.81 1.95
C ASP A 184 -16.43 -5.90 2.81
N GLN A 185 -15.86 -4.83 3.37
CA GLN A 185 -16.59 -3.81 4.13
C GLN A 185 -17.19 -2.73 3.23
N LEU A 186 -16.76 -2.64 1.97
CA LEU A 186 -17.26 -1.64 1.03
C LEU A 186 -18.74 -1.86 0.74
N VAL A 187 -19.54 -0.82 0.91
CA VAL A 187 -20.97 -0.78 0.57
C VAL A 187 -21.17 -0.01 -0.73
N SER A 188 -20.56 1.17 -0.84
CA SER A 188 -20.57 1.98 -2.04
C SER A 188 -19.30 2.85 -2.12
N ALA A 189 -18.97 3.30 -3.33
CA ALA A 189 -17.89 4.26 -3.56
C ALA A 189 -18.34 5.35 -4.52
N ARG A 190 -18.19 6.62 -4.12
CA ARG A 190 -18.25 7.77 -5.03
C ARG A 190 -16.88 7.93 -5.68
N MET A 191 -16.87 8.00 -7.02
CA MET A 191 -15.64 8.00 -7.80
C MET A 191 -15.70 9.00 -8.94
N VAL A 192 -14.58 9.65 -9.21
CA VAL A 192 -14.37 10.43 -10.44
C VAL A 192 -13.58 9.58 -11.43
N LEU A 193 -14.21 9.27 -12.56
CA LEU A 193 -13.61 8.50 -13.65
C LEU A 193 -12.53 9.29 -14.38
N ALA A 194 -11.74 8.61 -15.19
CA ALA A 194 -10.64 9.21 -15.95
C ALA A 194 -11.07 10.35 -16.91
N ASN A 195 -12.33 10.38 -17.32
CA ASN A 195 -12.90 11.44 -18.17
C ASN A 195 -13.53 12.58 -17.36
N GLY A 196 -13.47 12.56 -16.03
CA GLY A 196 -14.08 13.53 -15.12
C GLY A 196 -15.51 13.22 -14.71
N THR A 197 -16.15 12.15 -15.22
CA THR A 197 -17.51 11.78 -14.83
C THR A 197 -17.54 11.29 -13.39
N VAL A 198 -18.47 11.82 -12.59
CA VAL A 198 -18.75 11.34 -11.23
C VAL A 198 -19.75 10.20 -11.29
N ILE A 199 -19.45 9.10 -10.61
CA ILE A 199 -20.36 7.96 -10.48
C ILE A 199 -20.42 7.47 -9.02
N THR A 200 -21.50 6.79 -8.68
CA THR A 200 -21.59 5.97 -7.46
C THR A 200 -21.52 4.51 -7.87
N VAL A 201 -20.60 3.75 -7.27
CA VAL A 201 -20.37 2.33 -7.55
C VAL A 201 -20.81 1.54 -6.33
N ASP A 202 -21.84 0.73 -6.50
CA ASP A 202 -22.43 -0.16 -5.49
C ASP A 202 -22.96 -1.43 -6.17
N GLU A 203 -23.74 -2.25 -5.47
CA GLU A 203 -24.33 -3.48 -6.02
C GLU A 203 -25.19 -3.27 -7.29
N SER A 204 -25.73 -2.07 -7.54
CA SER A 204 -26.44 -1.76 -8.79
C SER A 204 -25.51 -1.68 -10.01
N ASN A 205 -24.23 -1.37 -9.77
CA ASN A 205 -23.13 -1.39 -10.73
C ASN A 205 -22.24 -2.63 -10.51
N SER A 206 -22.86 -3.81 -10.38
CA SER A 206 -22.25 -5.04 -9.85
C SER A 206 -20.90 -5.40 -10.46
N ASP A 207 -20.70 -5.17 -11.75
CA ASP A 207 -19.44 -5.49 -12.44
C ASP A 207 -18.28 -4.57 -12.04
N LEU A 208 -18.51 -3.25 -11.99
CA LEU A 208 -17.49 -2.31 -11.54
C LEU A 208 -17.31 -2.41 -10.02
N PHE A 209 -18.40 -2.64 -9.26
CA PHE A 209 -18.33 -2.85 -7.81
C PHE A 209 -17.54 -4.10 -7.43
N TRP A 210 -17.67 -5.17 -8.22
CA TRP A 210 -16.80 -6.34 -8.16
C TRP A 210 -15.33 -5.97 -8.42
N ALA A 211 -15.07 -5.15 -9.46
CA ALA A 211 -13.72 -4.81 -9.88
C ALA A 211 -12.98 -3.91 -8.88
N ILE A 212 -13.66 -2.95 -8.27
CA ILE A 212 -13.02 -2.04 -7.31
C ILE A 212 -12.64 -2.71 -5.99
N ARG A 213 -13.21 -3.89 -5.69
CA ARG A 213 -12.85 -4.73 -4.54
C ARG A 213 -11.69 -5.68 -4.90
N GLY A 214 -10.53 -5.12 -5.25
CA GLY A 214 -9.32 -5.88 -5.58
C GLY A 214 -8.48 -5.29 -6.70
N ALA A 215 -9.07 -4.48 -7.58
CA ALA A 215 -8.36 -3.81 -8.68
C ALA A 215 -8.74 -2.31 -8.84
N GLY A 216 -9.27 -1.68 -7.78
CA GLY A 216 -9.96 -0.39 -7.85
C GLY A 216 -9.13 0.80 -8.32
N HIS A 217 -7.82 0.75 -8.13
CA HIS A 217 -6.87 1.78 -8.60
C HIS A 217 -6.96 2.06 -10.11
N ASN A 218 -7.52 1.11 -10.89
CA ASN A 218 -7.58 1.17 -12.34
C ASN A 218 -8.79 1.90 -12.92
N PHE A 219 -9.80 2.24 -12.11
CA PHE A 219 -11.12 2.64 -12.62
C PHE A 219 -11.57 4.05 -12.26
N GLY A 220 -10.95 4.70 -11.27
CA GLY A 220 -11.24 6.10 -10.94
C GLY A 220 -10.59 6.52 -9.62
N ILE A 221 -10.77 7.79 -9.28
CA ILE A 221 -10.36 8.35 -7.99
C ILE A 221 -11.56 8.27 -7.05
N VAL A 222 -11.45 7.48 -5.98
CA VAL A 222 -12.48 7.41 -4.93
C VAL A 222 -12.42 8.69 -4.09
N THR A 223 -13.51 9.44 -4.08
CA THR A 223 -13.67 10.68 -3.31
C THR A 223 -14.30 10.41 -1.94
N GLU A 224 -15.22 9.45 -1.88
CA GLU A 224 -15.89 9.00 -0.67
C GLU A 224 -16.25 7.50 -0.79
N ALA A 225 -16.12 6.74 0.29
CA ALA A 225 -16.58 5.37 0.37
C ALA A 225 -17.51 5.21 1.57
N GLU A 226 -18.59 4.46 1.38
CA GLU A 226 -19.43 3.98 2.46
C GLU A 226 -18.96 2.59 2.89
N ILE A 227 -18.63 2.44 4.17
CA ILE A 227 -18.00 1.26 4.73
C ILE A 227 -18.83 0.75 5.90
N LYS A 228 -18.99 -0.57 6.01
CA LYS A 228 -19.62 -1.22 7.17
C LYS A 228 -18.83 -0.92 8.43
N ILE A 229 -19.52 -0.58 9.50
CA ILE A 229 -18.97 -0.42 10.84
C ILE A 229 -19.73 -1.32 11.81
N TYR A 230 -19.12 -1.61 12.94
CA TYR A 230 -19.62 -2.57 13.91
C TYR A 230 -19.53 -1.99 15.31
N ASP A 231 -20.49 -2.33 16.17
CA ASP A 231 -20.39 -1.98 17.58
C ASP A 231 -19.14 -2.60 18.22
N LYS A 232 -18.46 -1.78 19.02
CA LYS A 232 -17.45 -2.27 19.94
C LYS A 232 -18.16 -3.09 21.02
N LYS A 233 -17.82 -4.37 21.15
CA LYS A 233 -18.37 -5.22 22.21
C LYS A 233 -17.35 -5.35 23.35
N PRO A 234 -17.77 -5.33 24.62
CA PRO A 234 -16.87 -5.42 25.77
C PRO A 234 -15.99 -6.68 25.82
N ASP A 235 -16.35 -7.73 25.09
CA ASP A 235 -15.57 -8.96 24.99
C ASP A 235 -14.49 -8.91 23.91
N VAL A 236 -14.41 -7.85 23.11
CA VAL A 236 -13.43 -7.69 22.00
C VAL A 236 -12.81 -6.29 21.94
N ASP A 237 -12.99 -5.46 22.98
CA ASP A 237 -12.47 -4.10 23.04
C ASP A 237 -11.00 -4.02 23.51
N GLN A 238 -10.49 -5.08 24.12
CA GLN A 238 -9.10 -5.19 24.53
C GLN A 238 -8.28 -6.03 23.56
N TRP A 239 -7.01 -5.69 23.42
CA TRP A 239 -6.03 -6.40 22.62
C TRP A 239 -4.80 -6.68 23.48
N ALA A 240 -4.53 -7.96 23.74
CA ALA A 240 -3.29 -8.39 24.36
C ALA A 240 -2.21 -8.56 23.29
N VAL A 241 -1.01 -8.11 23.58
CA VAL A 241 0.15 -8.21 22.69
C VAL A 241 1.32 -8.79 23.47
N SER A 242 2.02 -9.75 22.89
CA SER A 242 3.24 -10.36 23.45
C SER A 242 4.28 -10.58 22.36
N GLY A 243 5.41 -9.91 22.48
CA GLY A 243 6.60 -10.05 21.63
C GLY A 243 7.69 -10.87 22.31
N TYR A 244 8.31 -11.78 21.55
CA TYR A 244 9.40 -12.64 21.99
C TYR A 244 10.57 -12.51 21.02
N PHE A 245 11.76 -12.24 21.55
CA PHE A 245 12.95 -11.91 20.76
C PHE A 245 14.00 -13.01 20.92
N TYR A 246 14.53 -13.51 19.81
CA TYR A 246 15.48 -14.62 19.76
C TYR A 246 16.64 -14.33 18.80
N THR A 247 17.77 -14.98 19.04
CA THR A 247 18.84 -15.08 18.06
C THR A 247 18.41 -15.98 16.90
N HIS A 248 19.06 -15.81 15.75
CA HIS A 248 18.71 -16.48 14.50
C HIS A 248 18.75 -18.02 14.56
N ASP A 249 19.48 -18.63 15.51
CA ASP A 249 19.55 -20.08 15.72
C ASP A 249 18.24 -20.69 16.23
N LYS A 250 17.32 -19.87 16.75
CA LYS A 250 15.98 -20.31 17.20
C LYS A 250 14.90 -20.26 16.12
N MET A 251 15.23 -19.86 14.90
CA MET A 251 14.24 -19.66 13.84
C MET A 251 13.36 -20.89 13.63
N GLU A 252 13.92 -22.08 13.44
CA GLU A 252 13.16 -23.30 13.15
C GLU A 252 12.22 -23.68 14.30
N ASP A 253 12.67 -23.50 15.55
CA ASP A 253 11.85 -23.77 16.74
C ASP A 253 10.67 -22.79 16.81
N VAL A 254 10.92 -21.49 16.59
CA VAL A 254 9.89 -20.44 16.63
C VAL A 254 8.84 -20.66 15.53
N VAL A 255 9.26 -20.90 14.30
CA VAL A 255 8.30 -21.10 13.20
C VAL A 255 7.63 -22.48 13.26
N SER A 256 8.23 -23.47 13.92
CA SER A 256 7.55 -24.74 14.25
C SER A 256 6.38 -24.50 15.18
N VAL A 257 6.55 -23.65 16.21
CA VAL A 257 5.45 -23.22 17.08
C VAL A 257 4.38 -22.49 16.27
N ALA A 258 4.75 -21.53 15.42
CA ALA A 258 3.80 -20.79 14.58
C ALA A 258 3.02 -21.72 13.62
N ASN A 259 3.70 -22.64 12.93
CA ASN A 259 3.08 -23.64 12.05
C ASN A 259 2.08 -24.53 12.80
N SER A 260 2.34 -24.87 14.07
CA SER A 260 1.40 -25.64 14.88
C SER A 260 0.05 -24.93 15.03
N TRP A 261 0.05 -23.59 15.00
CA TRP A 261 -1.17 -22.80 15.09
C TRP A 261 -1.94 -22.75 13.77
N MET A 262 -1.23 -22.76 12.65
CA MET A 262 -1.81 -22.73 11.31
C MET A 262 -2.70 -23.95 11.03
N VAL A 263 -2.34 -25.11 11.60
CA VAL A 263 -3.06 -26.38 11.41
C VAL A 263 -4.09 -26.69 12.51
N MET A 264 -4.33 -25.77 13.45
CA MET A 264 -5.33 -25.98 14.49
C MET A 264 -6.74 -25.95 13.90
N ALA A 265 -7.49 -27.05 14.06
CA ALA A 265 -8.85 -27.18 13.53
C ALA A 265 -9.82 -26.05 13.96
N ASN A 266 -9.60 -25.48 15.15
CA ASN A 266 -10.37 -24.35 15.69
C ASN A 266 -9.45 -23.16 15.98
N ARG A 267 -8.61 -22.76 15.02
CA ARG A 267 -7.81 -21.54 15.14
C ARG A 267 -8.72 -20.35 15.48
N SER A 268 -8.42 -19.68 16.59
CA SER A 268 -9.23 -18.57 17.07
C SER A 268 -9.22 -17.42 16.06
N VAL A 269 -10.40 -16.86 15.80
CA VAL A 269 -10.56 -15.62 15.01
C VAL A 269 -9.84 -14.42 15.65
N SER A 270 -9.54 -14.51 16.94
CA SER A 270 -8.84 -13.46 17.70
C SER A 270 -7.33 -13.56 17.64
N LEU A 271 -6.77 -14.67 17.11
CA LEU A 271 -5.33 -14.91 17.08
C LEU A 271 -4.72 -14.37 15.78
N GLU A 272 -3.80 -13.43 15.95
CA GLU A 272 -2.92 -12.92 14.91
C GLU A 272 -1.47 -13.06 15.38
N HIS A 273 -0.54 -13.29 14.45
CA HIS A 273 0.88 -13.34 14.82
C HIS A 273 1.78 -12.98 13.65
N TYR A 274 2.85 -12.24 13.94
CA TYR A 274 3.85 -11.86 12.96
C TYR A 274 5.19 -12.44 13.37
N VAL A 275 5.88 -13.08 12.43
CA VAL A 275 7.30 -13.39 12.58
C VAL A 275 8.10 -12.34 11.81
N VAL A 276 9.09 -11.73 12.45
CA VAL A 276 9.89 -10.64 11.87
C VAL A 276 11.36 -11.01 11.94
N PHE A 277 12.05 -10.90 10.82
CA PHE A 277 13.51 -10.87 10.77
C PHE A 277 13.96 -9.42 10.65
N SER A 278 14.76 -8.96 11.61
CA SER A 278 15.26 -7.58 11.65
C SER A 278 16.62 -7.54 12.32
N PHE A 279 17.43 -6.52 12.04
CA PHE A 279 18.75 -6.38 12.64
C PHE A 279 18.67 -5.69 14.00
N ASP A 280 19.32 -6.28 14.99
CA ASP A 280 19.59 -5.65 16.28
C ASP A 280 21.08 -5.82 16.61
N PRO A 281 21.90 -4.77 16.37
CA PRO A 281 23.34 -4.86 16.56
C PRO A 281 23.76 -4.98 18.02
N GLU A 282 22.87 -4.71 18.99
CA GLU A 282 23.15 -4.92 20.41
C GLU A 282 23.07 -6.42 20.78
N VAL A 283 22.29 -7.19 20.02
CA VAL A 283 22.13 -8.64 20.20
C VAL A 283 23.10 -9.42 19.31
N ASP A 284 23.10 -9.14 18.00
CA ASP A 284 24.02 -9.75 17.03
C ASP A 284 24.39 -8.73 15.94
N PRO A 285 25.67 -8.34 15.81
CA PRO A 285 26.09 -7.31 14.87
C PRO A 285 26.12 -7.78 13.40
N VAL A 286 25.88 -9.06 13.12
CA VAL A 286 25.94 -9.65 11.78
C VAL A 286 24.59 -10.23 11.39
N ASN A 287 24.02 -11.10 12.20
CA ASN A 287 22.81 -11.83 11.85
C ASN A 287 21.54 -11.07 12.29
N PRO A 288 20.47 -11.11 11.49
CA PRO A 288 19.17 -10.64 11.95
C PRO A 288 18.65 -11.49 13.12
N ILE A 289 17.95 -10.86 14.06
CA ILE A 289 17.21 -11.54 15.12
C ILE A 289 15.86 -12.02 14.60
N VAL A 290 15.25 -12.96 15.33
CA VAL A 290 13.90 -13.47 15.08
C VAL A 290 12.97 -12.95 16.15
N ILE A 291 11.95 -12.22 15.74
CA ILE A 291 10.91 -11.68 16.64
C ILE A 291 9.61 -12.37 16.30
N ILE A 292 8.87 -12.84 17.29
CA ILE A 292 7.48 -13.27 17.10
C ILE A 292 6.57 -12.42 17.98
N TRP A 293 5.66 -11.71 17.33
CA TRP A 293 4.56 -11.00 17.98
C TRP A 293 3.33 -11.89 17.95
N VAL A 294 2.72 -12.10 19.11
CA VAL A 294 1.42 -12.76 19.26
C VAL A 294 0.43 -11.72 19.73
N ILE A 295 -0.64 -11.53 18.96
CA ILE A 295 -1.65 -10.51 19.16
C ILE A 295 -2.99 -11.23 19.33
N TYR A 296 -3.71 -10.89 20.40
CA TYR A 296 -4.96 -11.56 20.75
C TYR A 296 -6.04 -10.57 21.14
N GLN A 297 -7.11 -10.52 20.36
CA GLN A 297 -8.27 -9.69 20.65
C GLN A 297 -9.19 -10.31 21.70
N GLY A 298 -9.77 -9.49 22.57
CA GLY A 298 -10.76 -9.88 23.57
C GLY A 298 -10.16 -10.48 24.84
N ALA A 299 -8.89 -10.20 25.12
CA ALA A 299 -8.23 -10.68 26.32
C ALA A 299 -7.31 -9.61 26.91
N SER A 300 -7.13 -9.66 28.23
CA SER A 300 -6.15 -8.83 28.95
C SER A 300 -4.72 -9.40 28.89
N THR A 301 -4.58 -10.66 28.47
CA THR A 301 -3.31 -11.37 28.28
C THR A 301 -3.48 -12.38 27.14
N VAL A 302 -2.42 -12.61 26.36
CA VAL A 302 -2.44 -13.66 25.34
C VAL A 302 -2.61 -15.03 26.02
N PRO A 303 -3.50 -15.92 25.52
CA PRO A 303 -3.70 -17.25 26.11
C PRO A 303 -2.41 -18.07 26.16
N THR A 304 -2.20 -18.78 27.27
CA THR A 304 -0.94 -19.48 27.55
C THR A 304 -0.60 -20.58 26.55
N GLN A 305 -1.60 -21.16 25.89
CA GLN A 305 -1.39 -22.13 24.81
C GLN A 305 -0.58 -21.57 23.63
N TYR A 306 -0.55 -20.24 23.46
CA TYR A 306 0.25 -19.56 22.44
C TYR A 306 1.59 -19.07 23.01
N THR A 307 1.64 -18.67 24.28
CA THR A 307 2.84 -18.08 24.88
C THR A 307 3.79 -19.09 25.51
N ASP A 308 3.28 -20.14 26.18
CA ASP A 308 4.11 -21.10 26.91
C ASP A 308 5.13 -21.83 26.00
N PRO A 309 4.77 -22.26 24.78
CA PRO A 309 5.74 -22.86 23.86
C PRO A 309 6.87 -21.90 23.49
N LEU A 310 6.59 -20.60 23.35
CA LEU A 310 7.59 -19.58 23.05
C LEU A 310 8.48 -19.31 24.26
N VAL A 311 7.90 -19.13 25.45
CA VAL A 311 8.67 -18.97 26.69
C VAL A 311 9.64 -20.14 26.92
N ALA A 312 9.21 -21.37 26.60
CA ALA A 312 10.04 -22.57 26.72
C ALA A 312 11.29 -22.54 25.82
N LEU A 313 11.28 -21.76 24.74
CA LEU A 313 12.44 -21.56 23.86
C LEU A 313 13.50 -20.61 24.43
N SER A 314 13.25 -20.02 25.61
CA SER A 314 14.16 -19.10 26.32
C SER A 314 14.50 -17.85 25.50
N PRO A 315 13.51 -16.95 25.27
CA PRO A 315 13.74 -15.69 24.57
C PRO A 315 14.80 -14.83 25.28
N ILE A 316 15.52 -14.04 24.49
CA ILE A 316 16.51 -13.06 24.98
C ILE A 316 15.80 -11.96 25.78
N SER A 317 14.66 -11.53 25.26
CA SER A 317 13.80 -10.54 25.90
C SER A 317 12.35 -10.76 25.48
N THR A 318 11.44 -10.17 26.23
CA THR A 318 10.01 -10.18 25.95
C THR A 318 9.45 -8.80 26.16
N ASP A 319 8.50 -8.41 25.33
CA ASP A 319 7.66 -7.23 25.53
C ASP A 319 6.19 -7.66 25.55
N SER A 320 5.38 -7.12 26.45
CA SER A 320 3.97 -7.50 26.53
C SER A 320 3.12 -6.39 27.12
N GLY A 321 1.86 -6.35 26.71
CA GLY A 321 0.89 -5.47 27.33
C GLY A 321 -0.52 -5.68 26.80
N VAL A 322 -1.39 -4.76 27.20
CA VAL A 322 -2.79 -4.71 26.80
C VAL A 322 -3.10 -3.31 26.29
N THR A 323 -3.91 -3.23 25.25
CA THR A 323 -4.26 -1.98 24.59
C THR A 323 -5.63 -2.09 23.91
N ASP A 324 -6.05 -1.03 23.23
CA ASP A 324 -7.17 -1.05 22.30
C ASP A 324 -6.69 -1.24 20.86
N LEU A 325 -7.60 -1.28 19.88
CA LEU A 325 -7.24 -1.44 18.47
C LEU A 325 -6.25 -0.36 18.00
N ALA A 326 -6.41 0.89 18.44
CA ALA A 326 -5.54 2.00 18.05
C ALA A 326 -4.10 1.77 18.55
N GLY A 327 -3.95 1.31 19.78
CA GLY A 327 -2.64 1.08 20.38
C GLY A 327 -1.94 -0.22 19.96
N VAL A 328 -2.60 -1.17 19.26
CA VAL A 328 -1.91 -2.34 18.66
C VAL A 328 -0.77 -1.89 17.75
N SER A 329 -1.03 -0.86 16.93
CA SER A 329 -0.04 -0.31 15.99
C SER A 329 1.22 0.20 16.69
N LYS A 330 1.13 0.65 17.95
CA LYS A 330 2.28 1.13 18.72
C LYS A 330 3.24 -0.01 19.07
N TYR A 331 2.73 -1.19 19.43
CA TYR A 331 3.56 -2.35 19.74
C TYR A 331 4.32 -2.87 18.52
N THR A 332 3.71 -2.78 17.33
CA THR A 332 4.34 -3.17 16.06
C THR A 332 5.17 -2.05 15.43
N GLY A 333 5.31 -0.89 16.09
CA GLY A 333 6.03 0.28 15.56
C GLY A 333 5.37 0.94 14.35
N ALA A 334 4.09 0.65 14.12
CA ALA A 334 3.26 1.06 12.98
C ALA A 334 2.24 2.17 13.33
N ASP A 335 2.37 2.79 14.50
CA ASP A 335 1.61 4.00 14.85
C ASP A 335 2.12 5.23 14.07
N ARG A 336 1.39 6.34 14.12
CA ARG A 336 1.67 7.54 13.29
C ARG A 336 3.10 8.07 13.44
N ASN A 337 3.70 7.92 14.62
CA ASN A 337 5.05 8.40 14.94
C ASN A 337 6.06 7.26 15.04
N GLY A 338 5.64 6.02 14.76
CA GLY A 338 6.48 4.84 14.83
C GLY A 338 7.46 4.74 13.67
N PRO A 339 8.52 3.92 13.81
CA PRO A 339 9.56 3.75 12.79
C PRO A 339 8.98 3.31 11.44
N SER A 340 7.96 2.44 11.44
CA SER A 340 7.32 1.96 10.21
C SER A 340 6.61 3.07 9.44
N CYS A 341 6.18 4.16 10.08
CA CYS A 341 5.53 5.30 9.45
C CYS A 341 6.49 6.41 8.99
N THR A 342 7.80 6.24 9.22
CA THR A 342 8.81 7.22 8.82
C THR A 342 8.87 7.34 7.31
N LYS A 343 8.83 8.57 6.78
CA LYS A 343 8.90 8.86 5.34
C LYS A 343 10.32 9.21 4.90
N GLY A 344 10.56 9.23 3.60
CA GLY A 344 11.83 9.69 3.02
C GLY A 344 12.84 8.60 2.70
N TYR A 345 12.66 7.39 3.24
CA TYR A 345 13.46 6.22 2.88
C TYR A 345 13.07 5.65 1.53
N THR A 346 14.04 5.07 0.82
CA THR A 346 13.72 4.16 -0.27
C THR A 346 13.21 2.85 0.32
N ARG A 347 12.06 2.38 -0.17
CA ARG A 347 11.46 1.11 0.19
C ARG A 347 11.06 0.31 -1.03
N SER A 348 11.36 -0.98 -1.01
CA SER A 348 10.95 -1.95 -2.03
C SER A 348 10.36 -3.16 -1.35
N LEU A 349 9.10 -3.48 -1.63
CA LEU A 349 8.42 -4.69 -1.19
C LEU A 349 8.42 -5.74 -2.31
N VAL A 350 8.39 -7.00 -1.91
CA VAL A 350 8.32 -8.16 -2.80
C VAL A 350 7.41 -9.23 -2.17
N PRO A 351 6.08 -9.05 -2.23
CA PRO A 351 5.14 -9.86 -1.46
C PRO A 351 5.12 -11.31 -1.95
N VAL A 352 4.96 -12.25 -1.03
CA VAL A 352 4.75 -13.68 -1.34
C VAL A 352 3.59 -14.18 -0.50
N SER A 353 2.53 -14.68 -1.15
CA SER A 353 1.49 -15.44 -0.45
C SER A 353 2.01 -16.83 -0.09
N ALA A 354 1.76 -17.28 1.15
CA ALA A 354 2.18 -18.58 1.64
C ALA A 354 1.11 -19.22 2.53
N ASP A 355 1.20 -20.53 2.75
CA ASP A 355 0.25 -21.27 3.60
C ASP A 355 0.90 -21.73 4.92
N THR A 356 2.22 -21.91 4.89
CA THR A 356 3.05 -22.36 6.03
C THR A 356 4.40 -21.66 6.04
N TYR A 357 5.06 -21.67 7.19
CA TYR A 357 6.45 -21.25 7.33
C TYR A 357 7.40 -22.39 6.93
N ASP A 358 8.06 -22.30 5.78
CA ASP A 358 9.02 -23.32 5.33
C ASP A 358 10.42 -23.10 5.93
N ASN A 359 10.92 -24.09 6.68
CA ASN A 359 12.19 -23.99 7.41
C ASN A 359 13.40 -23.76 6.47
N PRO A 360 13.64 -24.59 5.43
CA PRO A 360 14.76 -24.38 4.50
C PRO A 360 14.77 -22.99 3.86
N SER A 361 13.63 -22.53 3.34
CA SER A 361 13.56 -21.22 2.70
C SER A 361 13.79 -20.08 3.68
N LEU A 362 13.17 -20.11 4.87
CA LEU A 362 13.37 -19.06 5.87
C LEU A 362 14.80 -19.02 6.42
N ARG A 363 15.46 -20.17 6.57
CA ARG A 363 16.88 -20.23 6.94
C ARG A 363 17.75 -19.56 5.88
N LYS A 364 17.51 -19.88 4.61
CA LYS A 364 18.23 -19.25 3.49
C LYS A 364 17.98 -17.74 3.42
N VAL A 365 16.78 -17.27 3.75
CA VAL A 365 16.50 -15.82 3.86
C VAL A 365 17.34 -15.15 4.95
N LEU A 366 17.45 -15.75 6.15
CA LEU A 366 18.33 -15.25 7.20
C LEU A 366 19.80 -15.21 6.75
N ASP A 367 20.26 -16.24 6.03
CA ASP A 367 21.61 -16.31 5.49
C ASP A 367 21.87 -15.20 4.45
N ILE A 368 20.90 -14.94 3.56
CA ILE A 368 20.95 -13.82 2.60
C ILE A 368 21.05 -12.49 3.37
N MET A 369 20.19 -12.27 4.36
CA MET A 369 20.20 -11.05 5.17
C MET A 369 21.53 -10.87 5.92
N ALA A 370 22.15 -11.92 6.44
CA ALA A 370 23.45 -11.82 7.10
C ALA A 370 24.57 -11.30 6.20
N THR A 371 24.40 -11.35 4.87
CA THR A 371 25.32 -10.76 3.88
C THR A 371 25.06 -9.28 3.60
N PHE A 372 24.00 -8.69 4.15
CA PHE A 372 23.63 -7.32 3.86
C PHE A 372 24.73 -6.33 4.31
N PRO A 373 25.15 -5.42 3.41
CA PRO A 373 26.00 -4.31 3.79
C PRO A 373 25.25 -3.36 4.76
N PRO A 374 25.98 -2.52 5.54
CA PRO A 374 25.39 -1.67 6.58
C PRO A 374 24.22 -0.81 6.12
N GLU A 375 24.24 -0.35 4.87
CA GLU A 375 23.23 0.51 4.24
C GLU A 375 21.84 -0.15 4.19
N PHE A 376 21.77 -1.48 4.18
CA PHE A 376 20.51 -2.23 4.11
C PHE A 376 20.05 -2.80 5.46
N ARG A 377 20.74 -2.50 6.57
CA ARG A 377 20.39 -3.05 7.89
C ARG A 377 19.11 -2.48 8.51
N SER A 378 18.49 -1.47 7.90
CA SER A 378 17.12 -1.03 8.24
C SER A 378 16.03 -1.86 7.55
N SER A 379 16.41 -2.82 6.70
CA SER A 379 15.49 -3.74 6.02
C SER A 379 14.98 -4.81 6.98
N ALA A 380 13.81 -5.36 6.67
CA ALA A 380 13.22 -6.44 7.45
C ALA A 380 12.46 -7.41 6.55
N VAL A 381 12.25 -8.62 7.07
CA VAL A 381 11.32 -9.59 6.50
C VAL A 381 10.18 -9.77 7.48
N LEU A 382 9.01 -9.27 7.11
CA LEU A 382 7.80 -9.41 7.91
C LEU A 382 6.97 -10.56 7.33
N LEU A 383 6.65 -11.55 8.16
CA LEU A 383 5.88 -12.73 7.82
C LEU A 383 4.55 -12.66 8.56
N GLU A 384 3.54 -12.10 7.90
CA GLU A 384 2.28 -11.68 8.51
C GLU A 384 1.27 -12.83 8.52
N SER A 385 0.74 -13.16 9.71
CA SER A 385 -0.42 -14.04 9.85
C SER A 385 -1.57 -13.30 10.53
N TYR A 386 -2.39 -12.68 9.71
CA TYR A 386 -3.72 -12.23 10.11
C TYR A 386 -4.66 -13.43 10.24
N SER A 387 -5.73 -13.28 11.03
CA SER A 387 -6.80 -14.29 11.04
C SER A 387 -7.53 -14.29 9.69
N THR A 388 -7.74 -15.46 9.09
CA THR A 388 -8.32 -15.63 7.73
C THR A 388 -9.73 -16.23 7.75
N ASN A 389 -10.31 -16.48 8.93
CA ASN A 389 -11.56 -17.23 9.10
C ASN A 389 -12.68 -16.73 8.18
N ARG A 390 -13.06 -15.44 8.29
CA ARG A 390 -14.10 -14.87 7.44
C ARG A 390 -13.65 -14.63 6.00
N VAL A 391 -12.35 -14.42 5.76
CA VAL A 391 -11.79 -14.19 4.41
C VAL A 391 -12.01 -15.42 3.52
N GLY A 392 -11.72 -16.62 4.03
CA GLY A 392 -11.89 -17.89 3.31
C GLY A 392 -13.34 -18.35 3.17
N GLU A 393 -14.28 -17.79 3.95
CA GLU A 393 -15.72 -18.07 3.78
C GLU A 393 -16.36 -17.31 2.61
N ILE A 394 -15.72 -16.23 2.16
CA ILE A 394 -16.23 -15.39 1.07
C ILE A 394 -15.76 -15.98 -0.26
N PRO A 395 -16.65 -16.27 -1.22
CA PRO A 395 -16.26 -16.86 -2.49
C PRO A 395 -15.24 -16.00 -3.25
N SER A 396 -14.17 -16.61 -3.76
CA SER A 396 -13.11 -15.89 -4.50
C SER A 396 -13.63 -15.18 -5.76
N ASP A 397 -14.70 -15.70 -6.38
CA ASP A 397 -15.32 -15.09 -7.56
C ASP A 397 -16.23 -13.88 -7.25
N SER A 398 -16.53 -13.62 -5.97
CA SER A 398 -17.40 -12.52 -5.55
C SER A 398 -16.77 -11.12 -5.62
N THR A 399 -15.44 -11.05 -5.74
CA THR A 399 -14.67 -9.80 -5.86
C THR A 399 -13.49 -9.97 -6.82
N ALA A 400 -12.84 -8.88 -7.23
CA ALA A 400 -11.63 -8.98 -8.06
C ALA A 400 -10.42 -9.57 -7.33
N TYR A 401 -10.31 -9.38 -6.00
CA TYR A 401 -9.22 -9.94 -5.20
C TYR A 401 -9.15 -11.48 -5.32
N PRO A 402 -8.01 -12.07 -5.73
CA PRO A 402 -7.93 -13.49 -6.08
C PRO A 402 -7.60 -14.43 -4.91
N ASP A 403 -6.66 -14.04 -4.04
CA ASP A 403 -5.99 -14.94 -3.08
C ASP A 403 -6.74 -15.06 -1.73
N ARG A 404 -7.97 -15.58 -1.78
CA ARG A 404 -8.79 -15.76 -0.55
C ARG A 404 -8.41 -17.00 0.27
N ASP A 405 -7.66 -17.92 -0.32
CA ASP A 405 -7.24 -19.17 0.32
C ASP A 405 -5.87 -19.03 1.02
N GLY A 406 -5.08 -18.00 0.68
CA GLY A 406 -3.80 -17.70 1.31
C GLY A 406 -3.91 -17.49 2.83
N GLN A 407 -2.94 -18.04 3.58
CA GLN A 407 -2.95 -18.00 5.04
C GLN A 407 -1.92 -17.05 5.65
N LEU A 408 -0.87 -16.74 4.90
CA LEU A 408 0.25 -15.91 5.28
C LEU A 408 0.57 -14.92 4.17
N LEU A 409 0.83 -13.69 4.56
CA LEU A 409 1.34 -12.65 3.68
C LEU A 409 2.79 -12.36 4.07
N PHE A 410 3.74 -12.83 3.28
CA PHE A 410 5.13 -12.49 3.48
C PHE A 410 5.43 -11.18 2.76
N SER A 411 5.94 -10.21 3.51
CA SER A 411 6.31 -8.88 3.02
C SER A 411 7.78 -8.60 3.36
N PRO A 412 8.75 -9.19 2.65
CA PRO A 412 10.12 -8.71 2.66
C PRO A 412 10.17 -7.29 2.15
N PHE A 413 10.85 -6.42 2.87
CA PHE A 413 11.06 -5.05 2.43
C PHE A 413 12.47 -4.56 2.69
N MET A 414 13.08 -4.07 1.61
CA MET A 414 14.35 -3.35 1.68
C MET A 414 14.08 -1.92 2.13
N THR A 415 14.82 -1.42 3.12
CA THR A 415 14.77 -0.03 3.57
C THR A 415 16.18 0.53 3.65
N TYR A 416 16.41 1.66 2.98
CA TYR A 416 17.71 2.35 2.96
C TYR A 416 17.52 3.83 2.66
N GLU A 417 18.56 4.62 2.94
CA GLU A 417 18.60 6.04 2.60
C GLU A 417 18.38 6.25 1.10
N LYS A 418 17.79 7.39 0.74
CA LYS A 418 17.50 7.69 -0.67
C LYS A 418 18.79 7.90 -1.47
N ASP A 419 19.27 6.85 -2.10
CA ASP A 419 20.44 6.83 -2.97
C ASP A 419 20.24 5.85 -4.14
N ALA A 420 20.13 6.40 -5.35
CA ALA A 420 19.89 5.60 -6.56
C ALA A 420 21.04 4.63 -6.89
N SER A 421 22.25 4.85 -6.35
CA SER A 421 23.38 3.93 -6.54
C SER A 421 23.20 2.61 -5.79
N LEU A 422 22.33 2.57 -4.77
CA LEU A 422 22.02 1.38 -3.98
C LEU A 422 20.88 0.54 -4.57
N ASP A 423 20.06 1.10 -5.46
CA ASP A 423 18.82 0.48 -5.93
C ASP A 423 19.03 -0.89 -6.57
N ALA A 424 20.02 -1.02 -7.46
CA ALA A 424 20.29 -2.29 -8.14
C ALA A 424 20.68 -3.41 -7.17
N ALA A 425 21.46 -3.09 -6.12
CA ALA A 425 21.85 -4.06 -5.11
C ALA A 425 20.66 -4.43 -4.22
N ALA A 426 19.88 -3.44 -3.78
CA ALA A 426 18.65 -3.69 -3.01
C ALA A 426 17.66 -4.57 -3.78
N TRP A 427 17.50 -4.34 -5.09
CA TRP A 427 16.63 -5.17 -5.94
C TRP A 427 17.15 -6.58 -6.13
N GLY A 428 18.47 -6.76 -6.22
CA GLY A 428 19.09 -8.09 -6.24
C GLY A 428 18.75 -8.89 -5.00
N PHE A 429 18.96 -8.30 -3.81
CA PHE A 429 18.61 -8.94 -2.54
C PHE A 429 17.11 -9.20 -2.39
N ALA A 430 16.26 -8.22 -2.71
CA ALA A 430 14.82 -8.39 -2.65
C ALA A 430 14.33 -9.52 -3.58
N GLY A 431 14.85 -9.57 -4.81
CA GLY A 431 14.54 -10.64 -5.76
C GLY A 431 14.97 -12.01 -5.25
N GLU A 432 16.19 -12.14 -4.74
CA GLU A 432 16.70 -13.40 -4.20
C GLU A 432 15.88 -13.90 -3.00
N ILE A 433 15.47 -12.99 -2.10
CA ILE A 433 14.58 -13.30 -0.99
C ILE A 433 13.21 -13.75 -1.50
N ARG A 434 12.61 -13.02 -2.44
CA ARG A 434 11.32 -13.37 -3.04
C ARG A 434 11.36 -14.76 -3.65
N ASP A 435 12.34 -15.02 -4.51
CA ASP A 435 12.46 -16.30 -5.21
C ASP A 435 12.64 -17.46 -4.21
N THR A 436 13.46 -17.26 -3.18
CA THR A 436 13.67 -18.23 -2.10
C THR A 436 12.38 -18.52 -1.32
N LEU A 437 11.60 -17.49 -0.99
CA LEU A 437 10.32 -17.66 -0.29
C LEU A 437 9.28 -18.35 -1.18
N THR A 438 9.19 -17.94 -2.44
CA THR A 438 8.29 -18.55 -3.44
C THR A 438 8.58 -20.04 -3.60
N GLU A 439 9.85 -20.43 -3.74
CA GLU A 439 10.27 -21.85 -3.81
C GLU A 439 9.79 -22.66 -2.59
N GLY A 440 9.81 -22.06 -1.39
CA GLY A 440 9.39 -22.72 -0.15
C GLY A 440 7.88 -22.91 -0.02
N THR A 441 7.08 -22.12 -0.75
CA THR A 441 5.62 -22.19 -0.65
C THR A 441 5.02 -23.44 -1.31
N ASN A 442 5.72 -24.04 -2.28
CA ASN A 442 5.21 -25.12 -3.15
C ASN A 442 3.85 -24.81 -3.83
N LYS A 443 3.47 -23.53 -3.95
CA LYS A 443 2.28 -23.11 -4.69
C LYS A 443 2.63 -22.13 -5.81
N THR A 444 1.64 -21.86 -6.65
CA THR A 444 1.77 -20.83 -7.68
C THR A 444 2.01 -19.48 -7.00
N TYR A 445 2.95 -18.70 -7.52
CA TYR A 445 3.28 -17.40 -6.95
C TYR A 445 2.09 -16.43 -7.09
N GLU A 446 1.70 -15.83 -5.97
CA GLU A 446 0.65 -14.81 -5.91
C GLU A 446 1.18 -13.63 -5.12
N ALA A 447 0.96 -12.44 -5.68
CA ALA A 447 1.49 -11.19 -5.16
C ALA A 447 0.33 -10.29 -4.74
N TYR A 448 0.32 -9.92 -3.46
CA TYR A 448 -0.65 -8.94 -2.99
C TYR A 448 -0.38 -7.57 -3.63
N ILE A 449 -1.31 -7.12 -4.46
CA ILE A 449 -1.18 -5.92 -5.30
C ILE A 449 -0.74 -4.66 -4.54
N ASN A 450 -1.19 -4.47 -3.29
CA ASN A 450 -0.82 -3.28 -2.53
C ASN A 450 0.66 -3.24 -2.14
N TYR A 451 1.34 -4.38 -2.17
CA TYR A 451 2.77 -4.53 -1.90
C TYR A 451 3.58 -4.81 -3.17
N ALA A 452 2.92 -4.94 -4.32
CA ALA A 452 3.57 -5.30 -5.58
C ALA A 452 4.62 -4.28 -6.02
N ARG A 453 5.72 -4.80 -6.56
CA ARG A 453 6.84 -4.00 -7.05
C ARG A 453 6.58 -3.43 -8.43
N GLY A 454 5.81 -4.12 -9.26
CA GLY A 454 5.49 -3.78 -10.65
C GLY A 454 6.25 -4.61 -11.69
N ASP A 455 6.94 -5.68 -11.28
CA ASP A 455 7.50 -6.68 -12.19
C ASP A 455 6.70 -7.99 -12.22
N GLU A 456 5.67 -8.08 -11.39
CA GLU A 456 4.72 -9.19 -11.35
C GLU A 456 3.83 -9.19 -12.60
N THR A 457 3.43 -10.38 -13.04
CA THR A 457 2.48 -10.57 -14.14
C THR A 457 1.05 -10.23 -13.72
N THR A 458 0.15 -10.06 -14.69
CA THR A 458 -1.27 -9.82 -14.40
C THR A 458 -1.90 -10.98 -13.64
N GLU A 459 -1.48 -12.21 -13.94
CA GLU A 459 -1.92 -13.45 -13.32
C GLU A 459 -1.49 -13.51 -11.85
N GLU A 460 -0.24 -13.13 -11.56
CA GLU A 460 0.29 -13.10 -10.18
C GLU A 460 -0.42 -12.07 -9.30
N LEU A 461 -0.88 -10.96 -9.88
CA LEU A 461 -1.54 -9.87 -9.16
C LEU A 461 -3.06 -10.06 -9.02
N TYR A 462 -3.69 -10.56 -10.08
CA TYR A 462 -5.13 -10.58 -10.22
C TYR A 462 -5.71 -11.98 -10.30
N GLY A 463 -4.92 -13.04 -10.23
CA GLY A 463 -5.38 -14.42 -10.27
C GLY A 463 -5.19 -15.07 -11.64
N TYR A 464 -5.07 -16.40 -11.62
CA TYR A 464 -4.77 -17.23 -12.79
C TYR A 464 -6.01 -17.65 -13.58
N GLU A 465 -7.22 -17.36 -13.09
CA GLU A 465 -8.43 -17.72 -13.79
C GLU A 465 -8.69 -16.79 -14.98
N ALA A 466 -8.72 -17.36 -16.19
CA ALA A 466 -8.90 -16.59 -17.43
C ALA A 466 -10.13 -15.66 -17.40
N TRP A 467 -11.25 -16.12 -16.83
CA TRP A 467 -12.49 -15.35 -16.75
C TRP A 467 -12.32 -14.04 -15.95
N ARG A 468 -11.46 -14.05 -14.93
CA ARG A 468 -11.22 -12.91 -14.04
C ARG A 468 -10.45 -11.82 -14.76
N LEU A 469 -9.36 -12.21 -15.43
CA LEU A 469 -8.55 -11.30 -16.24
C LEU A 469 -9.33 -10.77 -17.45
N GLU A 470 -10.13 -11.60 -18.12
CA GLU A 470 -11.00 -11.17 -19.21
C GLU A 470 -12.03 -10.13 -18.73
N LYS A 471 -12.64 -10.35 -17.57
CA LYS A 471 -13.59 -9.40 -16.96
C LYS A 471 -12.90 -8.08 -16.62
N LEU A 472 -11.74 -8.13 -15.95
CA LEU A 472 -10.97 -6.94 -15.60
C LEU A 472 -10.53 -6.14 -16.83
N ARG A 473 -10.00 -6.80 -17.86
CA ARG A 473 -9.58 -6.15 -19.13
C ARG A 473 -10.76 -5.52 -19.86
N ARG A 474 -11.93 -6.17 -19.88
CA ARG A 474 -13.16 -5.60 -20.45
C ARG A 474 -13.55 -4.32 -19.71
N LEU A 475 -13.60 -4.36 -18.38
CA LEU A 475 -13.96 -3.19 -17.57
C LEU A 475 -12.92 -2.07 -17.70
N LYS A 476 -11.64 -2.39 -17.80
CA LYS A 476 -10.60 -1.38 -18.06
C LYS A 476 -10.85 -0.64 -19.38
N LYS A 477 -11.18 -1.38 -20.45
CA LYS A 477 -11.54 -0.79 -21.76
C LYS A 477 -12.80 0.06 -21.71
N GLU A 478 -13.73 -0.25 -20.80
CA GLU A 478 -14.99 0.48 -20.64
C GLU A 478 -14.80 1.79 -19.86
N TYR A 479 -14.09 1.74 -18.73
CA TYR A 479 -13.99 2.86 -17.79
C TYR A 479 -12.72 3.71 -17.93
N ASP A 480 -11.64 3.15 -18.47
CA ASP A 480 -10.38 3.86 -18.76
C ASP A 480 -9.73 3.37 -20.07
N PRO A 481 -10.40 3.56 -21.23
CA PRO A 481 -9.92 3.09 -22.54
C PRO A 481 -8.58 3.69 -22.97
N PHE A 482 -8.18 4.82 -22.38
CA PHE A 482 -6.96 5.54 -22.72
C PHE A 482 -5.82 5.29 -21.71
N GLY A 483 -6.03 4.45 -20.70
CA GLY A 483 -5.00 4.09 -19.73
C GLY A 483 -4.52 5.28 -18.88
N LYS A 484 -5.39 6.24 -18.58
CA LYS A 484 -5.05 7.42 -17.75
C LYS A 484 -4.74 7.03 -16.29
N LEU A 485 -5.17 5.85 -15.85
CA LEU A 485 -4.99 5.31 -14.50
C LEU A 485 -4.03 4.10 -14.47
N ASN A 486 -2.94 4.14 -15.26
CA ASN A 486 -2.00 3.01 -15.39
C ASN A 486 -0.78 3.07 -14.45
N PHE A 487 -0.78 3.98 -13.47
CA PHE A 487 0.38 4.21 -12.60
C PHE A 487 0.45 3.32 -11.36
N PHE A 488 -0.46 2.34 -11.24
CA PHE A 488 -0.48 1.37 -10.15
C PHE A 488 -1.04 0.04 -10.63
N ALA A 489 -0.18 -0.96 -10.87
CA ALA A 489 -0.55 -2.32 -11.30
C ALA A 489 -1.59 -2.33 -12.44
N PRO A 490 -1.27 -1.77 -13.62
CA PRO A 490 -2.22 -1.61 -14.70
C PRO A 490 -2.74 -2.96 -15.22
N ILE A 491 -4.06 -3.03 -15.46
CA ILE A 491 -4.68 -4.14 -16.18
C ILE A 491 -4.52 -3.88 -17.68
N LEU A 492 -3.52 -4.49 -18.32
CA LEU A 492 -3.25 -4.34 -19.76
C LEU A 492 -4.00 -5.36 -20.63
#